data_AF-A0A9P5G8R9-F1
#
_entry.id   AF-A0A9P5G8R9-F1
#
_cell.length_a   1.000
_cell.length_b   1.000
_cell.length_c   1.000
_cell.angle_alpha   90.00
_cell.angle_beta   90.00
_cell.angle_gamma   90.00
#
_symmetry.space_group_name_H-M   'P 1'
#
loop_
_entity.id
_entity.type
_entity.pdbx_description
1 polymer ?
#
loop_
_entity_poly.entity_id
_entity_poly.type
_entity_poly.pdbx_seq_one_letter_code
_entity_poly.pdbx_strand_id
1 'polypeptide(L)'
;MPRQSPTRTLWYDPTYHSLSKILLLTYLFQLGNYPEVPFEYYQHRNPYKKYDDQQLRRNFNEPLHQNYDYIDLWSPDRFDVYPDSVAIRNNLIFIALISGFSFTCWYFFYPERVAAPRSYPYGGLYKALGGSEEDKEVYQVSDTIFNLC
;
A
#
# COMPACT_ATOMS: atom_id res chain seq x y z
N MET A 1 -12.24 33.37 -6.70
CA MET A 1 -12.80 33.34 -5.33
C MET A 1 -11.72 32.78 -4.42
N PRO A 2 -11.37 33.43 -3.28
CA PRO A 2 -10.43 32.81 -2.35
C PRO A 2 -11.07 31.53 -1.82
N ARG A 3 -10.42 30.39 -2.08
CA ARG A 3 -10.82 29.09 -1.55
C ARG A 3 -10.72 29.19 -0.03
N GLN A 4 -11.86 29.20 0.65
CA GLN A 4 -11.88 29.13 2.10
C GLN A 4 -11.09 27.87 2.49
N SER A 5 -10.01 28.05 3.24
CA SER A 5 -9.35 26.96 3.94
C SER A 5 -10.42 26.27 4.79
N PRO A 6 -10.53 24.92 4.80
CA PRO A 6 -11.50 24.27 5.65
C PRO A 6 -11.16 24.62 7.09
N THR A 7 -11.93 25.57 7.63
CA THR A 7 -11.91 25.99 9.02
C THR A 7 -12.26 24.76 9.86
N ARG A 8 -11.27 24.17 10.53
CA ARG A 8 -11.38 23.43 11.79
C ARG A 8 -12.74 22.73 12.03
N THR A 9 -13.14 21.79 11.17
CA THR A 9 -14.36 20.98 11.37
C THR A 9 -14.26 19.55 10.82
N LEU A 10 -13.06 18.98 10.67
CA LEU A 10 -12.91 17.62 10.14
C LEU A 10 -13.12 16.48 11.16
N TRP A 11 -13.44 16.78 12.42
CA TRP A 11 -13.61 15.75 13.47
C TRP A 11 -14.94 15.82 14.23
N TYR A 12 -15.91 16.60 13.76
CA TYR A 12 -17.20 16.75 14.44
C TYR A 12 -18.34 16.15 13.61
N ASP A 13 -18.54 14.84 13.74
CA ASP A 13 -19.80 14.16 13.37
C ASP A 13 -20.70 14.12 14.62
N PRO A 14 -21.96 14.62 14.55
CA PRO A 14 -22.82 14.77 15.72
C PRO A 14 -23.37 13.45 16.31
N THR A 15 -23.03 12.30 15.73
CA THR A 15 -23.46 10.97 16.20
C THR A 15 -22.46 10.32 17.17
N TYR A 16 -21.23 10.84 17.32
CA TYR A 16 -20.16 10.25 18.14
C TYR A 16 -20.00 10.83 19.55
N HIS A 17 -21.00 11.55 20.09
CA HIS A 17 -20.84 12.35 21.30
C HIS A 17 -20.56 11.61 22.62
N SER A 18 -20.91 10.33 22.75
CA SER A 18 -20.71 9.58 24.01
C SER A 18 -19.36 8.87 24.08
N LEU A 19 -19.01 8.13 23.02
CA LEU A 19 -17.76 7.37 22.94
C LEU A 19 -16.54 8.28 22.77
N SER A 20 -16.66 9.39 22.01
CA SER A 20 -15.56 10.36 21.87
C SER A 20 -15.21 11.04 23.18
N LYS A 21 -16.20 11.39 24.02
CA LYS A 21 -15.93 12.01 25.33
C LYS A 21 -15.22 11.07 26.28
N ILE A 22 -15.62 9.80 26.32
CA ILE A 22 -14.94 8.79 27.14
C ILE A 22 -13.52 8.56 26.62
N LEU A 23 -13.35 8.43 25.30
CA LEU A 23 -12.05 8.18 24.68
C LEU A 23 -11.10 9.37 24.85
N LEU A 24 -11.60 10.60 24.72
CA LEU A 24 -10.86 11.83 25.02
C LEU A 24 -10.51 11.93 26.51
N LEU A 25 -11.43 11.60 27.42
CA LEU A 25 -11.13 11.58 28.87
C LEU A 25 -10.09 10.52 29.24
N THR A 26 -10.15 9.33 28.66
CA THR A 26 -9.11 8.28 28.87
C THR A 26 -7.77 8.70 28.29
N TYR A 27 -7.77 9.37 27.15
CA TYR A 27 -6.56 9.85 26.49
C TYR A 27 -5.88 10.95 27.32
N LEU A 28 -6.66 11.94 27.79
CA LEU A 28 -6.16 13.00 28.67
C LEU A 28 -5.69 12.45 30.02
N PHE A 29 -6.33 11.42 30.56
CA PHE A 29 -5.87 10.76 31.78
C PHE A 29 -4.49 10.09 31.61
N GLN A 30 -4.24 9.46 30.46
CA GLN A 30 -2.98 8.79 30.18
C GLN A 30 -1.80 9.76 29.97
N LEU A 31 -2.06 10.97 29.47
CA LEU A 31 -1.04 11.99 29.21
C LEU A 31 -0.57 12.74 30.46
N GLY A 32 -1.35 12.72 31.54
CA GLY A 32 -1.04 13.44 32.76
C GLY A 32 -0.87 14.95 32.50
N ASN A 33 0.33 15.47 32.78
CA ASN A 33 0.69 16.90 32.61
C ASN A 33 1.52 17.18 31.34
N TYR A 34 1.50 16.27 30.36
CA TYR A 34 2.21 16.51 29.10
C TYR A 34 1.59 17.71 28.34
N PRO A 35 2.39 18.61 27.75
CA PRO A 35 1.86 19.79 27.07
C PRO A 35 1.03 19.41 25.84
N GLU A 36 -0.10 20.06 25.64
CA GLU A 36 -0.92 19.91 24.45
C GLU A 36 -0.28 20.69 23.28
N VAL A 37 0.49 19.98 22.46
CA VAL A 37 1.14 20.53 21.26
C VAL A 37 0.22 20.32 20.04
N PRO A 38 0.05 21.30 19.14
CA PRO A 38 -0.74 21.12 17.93
C PRO A 38 -0.19 19.98 17.06
N PHE A 39 -1.10 19.21 16.48
CA PHE A 39 -0.75 18.15 15.54
C PHE A 39 -0.40 18.77 14.18
N GLU A 40 0.88 18.73 13.79
CA GLU A 40 1.40 19.24 12.52
C GLU A 40 2.47 18.29 11.99
N TYR A 41 2.36 17.86 10.74
CA TYR A 41 3.40 17.06 10.08
C TYR A 41 4.65 17.90 9.87
N TYR A 42 5.80 17.39 10.31
CA TYR A 42 7.07 18.11 10.23
C TYR A 42 7.51 18.28 8.76
N GLN A 43 7.02 17.40 7.87
CA GLN A 43 7.16 17.54 6.42
C GLN A 43 6.56 18.84 5.86
N HIS A 44 5.52 19.40 6.49
CA HIS A 44 4.87 20.65 6.05
C HIS A 44 5.52 21.91 6.60
N ARG A 45 6.41 21.77 7.59
CA ARG A 45 7.17 22.91 8.13
C ARG A 45 8.01 23.55 7.04
N ASN A 46 8.17 24.87 7.10
CA ASN A 46 8.91 25.63 6.08
C ASN A 46 10.37 25.13 5.96
N PRO A 47 10.78 24.57 4.81
CA PRO A 47 12.13 24.02 4.63
C PRO A 47 13.23 25.09 4.59
N TYR A 48 12.89 26.35 4.32
CA TYR A 48 13.84 27.45 4.19
C TYR A 48 14.10 28.18 5.52
N LYS A 49 13.39 27.82 6.59
CA LYS A 49 13.68 28.34 7.93
C LYS A 49 14.92 27.62 8.49
N LYS A 50 15.75 28.36 9.23
CA LYS A 50 16.89 27.79 9.96
C LYS A 50 16.40 27.13 11.25
N TYR A 51 16.66 25.84 11.39
CA TYR A 51 16.40 25.06 12.60
C TYR A 51 17.72 24.65 13.26
N ASP A 52 17.68 24.31 14.55
CA ASP A 52 18.84 23.72 15.22
C ASP A 52 19.18 22.34 14.64
N ASP A 53 18.14 21.53 14.38
CA ASP A 53 18.21 20.34 13.54
C ASP A 53 17.48 20.61 12.23
N GLN A 54 18.25 20.92 11.19
CA GLN A 54 17.72 21.22 9.86
C GLN A 54 17.09 19.98 9.19
N GLN A 55 17.62 18.78 9.47
CA GLN A 55 17.11 17.56 8.87
C GLN A 55 15.73 17.24 9.42
N LEU A 56 15.54 17.33 10.74
CA LEU A 56 14.24 17.10 11.37
C LEU A 56 13.32 18.32 11.36
N ARG A 57 13.79 19.48 10.90
CA ARG A 57 13.06 20.76 10.96
C ARG A 57 12.56 21.07 12.38
N ARG A 58 13.45 20.92 13.37
CA ARG A 58 13.15 21.04 14.81
C ARG A 58 14.16 21.92 15.53
N ASN A 59 13.69 22.69 16.50
CA ASN A 59 14.54 23.48 17.39
C ASN A 59 14.79 22.76 18.72
N PHE A 60 15.89 23.13 19.39
CA PHE A 60 16.20 22.66 20.72
C PHE A 60 15.15 23.18 21.73
N ASN A 61 14.79 22.36 22.72
CA ASN A 61 13.74 22.64 23.73
C ASN A 61 12.31 22.85 23.18
N GLU A 62 12.04 22.53 21.92
CA GLU A 62 10.66 22.52 21.40
C GLU A 62 9.88 21.34 22.03
N PRO A 63 8.67 21.55 22.57
CA PRO A 63 7.85 20.47 23.11
C PRO A 63 7.42 19.53 21.98
N LEU A 64 7.53 18.23 22.20
CA LEU A 64 7.14 17.22 21.21
C LEU A 64 5.64 16.99 21.27
N HIS A 65 5.04 16.62 20.14
CA HIS A 65 3.70 16.07 20.17
C HIS A 65 3.77 14.64 20.73
N GLN A 66 2.72 14.21 21.43
CA GLN A 66 2.63 12.86 22.00
C GLN A 66 2.84 11.72 20.97
N ASN A 67 2.38 11.92 19.74
CA ASN A 67 2.54 11.00 18.61
C ASN A 67 3.61 11.51 17.65
N TYR A 68 4.75 11.97 18.19
CA TYR A 68 5.85 12.55 17.40
C TYR A 68 6.39 11.57 16.35
N ASP A 69 6.45 10.30 16.71
CA ASP A 69 6.86 9.17 15.87
C ASP A 69 6.03 8.97 14.59
N TYR A 70 4.82 9.52 14.53
CA TYR A 70 3.94 9.48 13.37
C TYR A 70 4.00 10.74 12.49
N ILE A 71 4.48 11.86 13.03
CA ILE A 71 4.49 13.17 12.36
C ILE A 71 5.89 13.67 12.03
N ASP A 72 6.92 12.96 12.47
CA ASP A 72 8.31 13.31 12.21
C ASP A 72 8.64 13.19 10.71
N LEU A 73 9.85 13.60 10.33
CA LEU A 73 10.27 13.53 8.93
C LEU A 73 10.67 12.10 8.50
N TRP A 74 10.84 11.18 9.44
CA TRP A 74 11.12 9.77 9.14
C TRP A 74 9.86 8.93 8.96
N SER A 75 8.71 9.51 9.32
CA SER A 75 7.39 8.95 9.06
C SER A 75 7.10 8.87 7.56
N PRO A 76 6.15 8.02 7.14
CA PRO A 76 5.66 8.02 5.78
C PRO A 76 5.21 9.41 5.34
N ASP A 77 5.66 9.82 4.16
CA ASP A 77 5.31 11.11 3.57
C ASP A 77 3.79 11.26 3.39
N ARG A 78 3.31 12.47 3.68
CA ARG A 78 1.94 12.89 3.49
C ARG A 78 1.77 13.61 2.15
N PHE A 79 0.74 13.22 1.41
CA PHE A 79 0.41 13.78 0.11
C PHE A 79 -0.91 14.55 0.14
N ASP A 80 -0.84 15.89 0.29
CA ASP A 80 -2.04 16.74 0.42
C ASP A 80 -2.55 17.33 -0.92
N VAL A 81 -1.99 16.92 -2.06
CA VAL A 81 -2.38 17.46 -3.38
C VAL A 81 -3.83 17.09 -3.74
N TYR A 82 -4.25 15.89 -3.36
CA TYR A 82 -5.60 15.37 -3.56
C TYR A 82 -6.09 14.70 -2.28
N PRO A 83 -7.40 14.70 -2.00
CA PRO A 83 -7.92 13.95 -0.86
C PRO A 83 -7.74 12.44 -1.07
N ASP A 84 -7.44 11.72 0.01
CA ASP A 84 -7.16 10.27 0.01
C ASP A 84 -8.27 9.45 -0.67
N SER A 85 -9.53 9.86 -0.48
CA SER A 85 -10.70 9.21 -1.10
C SER A 85 -10.66 9.24 -2.62
N VAL A 86 -10.16 10.34 -3.21
CA VAL A 86 -10.02 10.47 -4.66
C VAL A 86 -8.80 9.68 -5.16
N ALA A 87 -7.70 9.70 -4.43
CA ALA A 87 -6.50 8.94 -4.78
C ALA A 87 -6.80 7.43 -4.85
N ILE A 88 -7.44 6.88 -3.82
CA ILE A 88 -7.83 5.47 -3.76
C ILE A 88 -8.82 5.14 -4.88
N ARG A 89 -9.86 5.96 -5.06
CA ARG A 89 -10.85 5.75 -6.11
C ARG A 89 -10.21 5.69 -7.51
N ASN A 90 -9.33 6.62 -7.82
CA ASN A 90 -8.68 6.68 -9.13
C ASN A 90 -7.75 5.46 -9.34
N ASN A 91 -7.03 5.03 -8.30
CA ASN A 91 -6.17 3.86 -8.35
C ASN A 91 -6.98 2.57 -8.58
N LEU A 92 -8.10 2.41 -7.87
CA LEU A 92 -8.99 1.26 -8.06
C LEU A 92 -9.60 1.23 -9.46
N ILE A 93 -10.03 2.38 -9.99
CA ILE A 93 -10.54 2.46 -11.36
C ILE A 93 -9.45 2.06 -12.36
N PHE A 94 -8.22 2.54 -12.19
CA PHE A 94 -7.10 2.19 -13.05
C PHE A 94 -6.83 0.68 -13.06
N ILE A 95 -6.71 0.06 -11.88
CA ILE A 95 -6.48 -1.39 -11.75
C ILE A 95 -7.66 -2.18 -12.32
N ALA A 96 -8.89 -1.75 -12.08
CA ALA A 96 -10.08 -2.41 -12.60
C ALA A 96 -10.15 -2.35 -14.14
N LEU A 97 -9.80 -1.20 -14.73
CA LEU A 97 -9.79 -1.05 -16.18
C LEU A 97 -8.70 -1.91 -16.84
N ILE A 98 -7.49 -1.92 -16.29
CA ILE A 98 -6.40 -2.74 -16.84
C ILE A 98 -6.69 -4.22 -16.68
N SER A 99 -7.13 -4.66 -15.49
CA SER A 99 -7.44 -6.07 -15.26
C SER A 99 -8.64 -6.54 -16.07
N GLY A 100 -9.72 -5.75 -16.12
CA GLY A 100 -10.89 -6.02 -16.94
C GLY A 100 -10.58 -6.07 -18.44
N PHE A 101 -9.78 -5.13 -18.95
CA PHE A 101 -9.33 -5.14 -20.34
C PHE A 101 -8.46 -6.35 -20.65
N SER A 102 -7.49 -6.68 -19.79
CA SER A 102 -6.61 -7.84 -19.97
C SER A 102 -7.40 -9.15 -19.97
N PHE A 103 -8.35 -9.28 -19.05
CA PHE A 103 -9.24 -10.44 -18.98
C PHE A 103 -10.13 -10.57 -20.23
N THR A 104 -10.68 -9.45 -20.72
CA THR A 104 -11.49 -9.42 -21.95
C THR A 104 -10.66 -9.84 -23.16
N CYS A 105 -9.42 -9.35 -23.27
CA CYS A 105 -8.49 -9.74 -24.32
C CYS A 105 -8.20 -11.24 -24.28
N TRP A 106 -7.90 -11.77 -23.10
CA TRP A 106 -7.62 -13.19 -22.91
C TRP A 106 -8.82 -14.08 -23.23
N TYR A 107 -10.02 -13.69 -22.81
CA TYR A 107 -11.21 -14.53 -22.98
C TYR A 107 -11.74 -14.55 -24.41
N PHE A 108 -11.76 -13.40 -25.10
CA PHE A 108 -12.39 -13.30 -26.42
C PHE A 108 -11.42 -13.33 -27.59
N PHE A 109 -10.18 -12.86 -27.40
CA PHE A 109 -9.25 -12.62 -28.50
C PHE A 109 -8.02 -13.52 -28.48
N TYR A 110 -7.84 -14.35 -27.45
CA TYR A 110 -6.70 -15.24 -27.38
C TYR A 110 -6.89 -16.44 -28.32
N PRO A 111 -6.07 -16.59 -29.37
CA PRO A 111 -6.22 -17.69 -30.32
C PRO A 111 -5.82 -19.01 -29.67
N GLU A 112 -6.47 -20.10 -30.07
CA GLU A 112 -6.03 -21.43 -29.71
C GLU A 112 -4.64 -21.72 -30.30
N ARG A 113 -3.82 -22.45 -29.55
CA ARG A 113 -2.52 -22.92 -30.05
C ARG A 113 -2.74 -23.80 -31.28
N VAL A 114 -2.18 -23.40 -32.42
CA VAL A 114 -2.31 -24.13 -33.69
C VAL A 114 -1.58 -25.48 -33.64
N ALA A 115 -0.49 -25.56 -32.89
CA ALA A 115 0.33 -26.75 -32.78
C ALA A 115 0.18 -27.42 -31.41
N ALA A 116 0.20 -28.75 -31.42
CA ALA A 116 0.35 -29.54 -30.21
C ALA A 116 1.65 -29.18 -29.49
N PRO A 117 1.67 -29.23 -28.14
CA PRO A 117 2.90 -29.01 -27.39
C PRO A 117 3.95 -30.07 -27.77
N ARG A 118 5.22 -29.69 -27.79
CA ARG A 118 6.32 -30.59 -28.14
C ARG A 118 6.48 -31.67 -27.07
N SER A 119 6.31 -32.93 -27.47
CA SER A 119 6.60 -34.10 -26.64
C SER A 119 8.06 -34.53 -26.78
N TYR A 120 8.63 -35.09 -25.71
CA TYR A 120 10.01 -35.58 -25.66
C TYR A 120 10.03 -37.09 -25.38
N PRO A 121 10.97 -37.86 -25.97
CA PRO A 121 11.11 -39.28 -25.66
C PRO A 121 11.70 -39.51 -24.25
N TYR A 122 11.69 -40.77 -23.81
CA TYR A 122 12.29 -41.24 -22.55
C TYR A 122 11.65 -40.72 -21.26
N GLY A 123 10.32 -40.61 -21.20
CA GLY A 123 9.65 -40.13 -19.98
C GLY A 123 9.96 -38.65 -19.69
N GLY A 124 10.03 -37.84 -20.74
CA GLY A 124 10.00 -36.38 -20.59
C GLY A 124 11.39 -35.87 -20.32
N LEU A 125 12.39 -36.66 -20.72
CA LEU A 125 13.81 -36.43 -20.52
C LEU A 125 14.20 -36.29 -19.04
N TYR A 126 13.40 -36.85 -18.11
CA TYR A 126 13.61 -36.71 -16.66
C TYR A 126 15.04 -37.04 -16.22
N LYS A 127 15.63 -38.11 -16.79
CA LYS A 127 16.99 -38.55 -16.46
C LYS A 127 18.06 -37.57 -16.93
N ALA A 128 17.88 -36.92 -18.08
CA ALA A 128 18.86 -35.93 -18.56
C ALA A 128 18.71 -34.58 -17.84
N LEU A 129 17.53 -34.31 -17.26
CA LEU A 129 17.28 -33.15 -16.38
C LEU A 129 17.75 -33.38 -14.93
N GLY A 130 18.34 -34.54 -14.63
CA GLY A 130 18.90 -34.86 -13.30
C GLY A 130 17.91 -35.51 -12.33
N GLY A 131 16.74 -35.93 -12.80
CA GLY A 131 15.75 -36.64 -11.99
C GLY A 131 16.17 -38.07 -11.66
N SER A 132 15.88 -38.50 -10.43
CA SER A 132 15.96 -39.89 -9.99
C SER A 132 14.71 -40.67 -10.44
N GLU A 133 14.65 -41.98 -10.17
CA GLU A 133 13.42 -42.74 -10.46
C GLU A 133 12.24 -42.38 -9.56
N GLU A 134 12.52 -41.77 -8.41
CA GLU A 134 11.52 -41.35 -7.42
C GLU A 134 10.95 -39.96 -7.78
N ASP A 135 11.75 -39.10 -8.41
CA ASP A 135 11.41 -37.70 -8.69
C ASP A 135 10.91 -37.45 -10.14
N LYS A 136 10.53 -38.51 -10.86
CA LYS A 136 10.19 -38.41 -12.30
C LYS A 136 9.14 -37.34 -12.59
N GLU A 137 8.13 -37.23 -11.73
CA GLU A 137 7.02 -36.29 -11.94
C GLU A 137 7.42 -34.81 -11.85
N VAL A 138 8.49 -34.51 -11.11
CA VAL A 138 9.00 -33.15 -10.90
C VAL A 138 9.89 -32.72 -12.07
N TYR A 139 10.68 -33.65 -12.61
CA TYR A 139 11.68 -33.37 -13.64
C TYR A 139 11.23 -33.69 -15.07
N GLN A 140 10.08 -34.34 -15.25
CA GLN A 140 9.53 -34.60 -16.58
C GLN A 140 9.02 -33.32 -17.24
N VAL A 141 9.32 -33.14 -18.53
CA VAL A 141 8.86 -31.98 -19.31
C VAL A 141 7.46 -32.22 -19.89
N SER A 142 7.33 -33.10 -20.90
CA SER A 142 6.03 -33.57 -21.40
C SER A 142 6.18 -34.87 -22.21
N ASP A 143 5.33 -35.85 -21.90
CA ASP A 143 5.34 -37.24 -22.42
C ASP A 143 4.06 -37.65 -23.14
N THR A 144 3.40 -36.70 -23.80
CA THR A 144 2.08 -36.89 -24.38
C THR A 144 2.05 -37.75 -25.66
N ILE A 145 2.98 -38.69 -25.83
CA ILE A 145 2.95 -39.68 -26.93
C ILE A 145 2.18 -40.97 -26.53
N PHE A 146 1.99 -41.26 -25.23
CA PHE A 146 1.44 -42.56 -24.78
C PHE A 146 0.06 -42.55 -24.10
N ASN A 147 -0.55 -41.39 -23.82
CA ASN A 147 -1.81 -41.31 -23.04
C ASN A 147 -3.07 -40.90 -23.86
N LEU A 148 -3.02 -40.99 -25.19
CA LEU A 148 -4.13 -40.58 -26.08
C LEU A 148 -4.52 -41.64 -27.14
N CYS A 149 -4.14 -42.91 -26.96
CA CYS A 149 -4.65 -44.03 -27.76
C CYS A 149 -5.31 -45.08 -26.86
#